data_AF-A0A223VSY1-F1
#
_entry.id   AF-A0A223VSY1-F1
#
_cell.length_a   1.000
_cell.length_b   1.000
_cell.length_c   1.000
_cell.angle_alpha   90.00
_cell.angle_beta   90.00
_cell.angle_gamma   90.00
#
_symmetry.space_group_name_H-M   'P 1'
#
loop_
_entity.id
_entity.type
_entity.pdbx_description
1 polymer ?
#
loop_
_entity_poly.entity_id
_entity_poly.type
_entity_poly.pdbx_seq_one_letter_code
_entity_poly.pdbx_strand_id
1 'polypeptide(L)'
;RERRGKGHQLVTEYRYDCQHRLIGIKKPNGQIASYRYDPFGRRISKTVEGVTTEFFWQGDRLIAEHQTDRHRSYLYEPDSFRPLALLEGFGPKETKPYHYQLDHLGTPQELTASDGEIVWSAHYRAYGEISRLDIGQVDNPLRFQGQYFDQESGLHYNRHRYYNPDIGRYLTPDPVKLTGGINAYQYVPNPTGWVDPLGLNSCPGDECKPSITPTLQRPSIDEGAPALPQLPRANRQSKIDGLTEANAKRRVLGWEEEYHMHTVEKHGPEIPDSALKQRSIDGTNPTTGERGPISSSSQFNSWKMQLHAINKAKGRMQGDSPSPTGLDNAGNPVVVVELPGAGRGYKPNGGDLNNPRYIENMDRAEIRFDRNNPTRPFTAFPK
;
A
#
# COMPACT_ATOMS: atom_id res chain seq x y z
N ARG A 1 25.63 -31.16 0.99
CA ARG A 1 26.47 -31.22 2.21
C ARG A 1 27.16 -29.88 2.34
N GLU A 2 27.11 -29.26 3.51
CA GLU A 2 27.90 -28.09 3.85
C GLU A 2 29.07 -28.54 4.70
N ARG A 3 30.27 -27.99 4.46
CA ARG A 3 31.47 -28.32 5.24
C ARG A 3 32.05 -27.04 5.82
N ARG A 4 32.21 -26.98 7.14
CA ARG A 4 32.79 -25.86 7.90
C ARG A 4 33.94 -26.38 8.79
N GLY A 5 34.63 -25.45 9.46
CA GLY A 5 35.69 -25.74 10.43
C GLY A 5 37.05 -26.10 9.83
N LYS A 6 38.05 -26.27 10.70
CA LYS A 6 39.43 -26.61 10.30
C LYS A 6 39.45 -27.94 9.56
N GLY A 7 39.96 -27.94 8.32
CA GLY A 7 40.02 -29.16 7.50
C GLY A 7 38.65 -29.70 7.06
N HIS A 8 37.59 -28.88 7.06
CA HIS A 8 36.24 -29.28 6.61
C HIS A 8 35.62 -30.44 7.39
N GLN A 9 36.00 -30.60 8.67
CA GLN A 9 35.56 -31.71 9.51
C GLN A 9 34.11 -31.58 10.00
N LEU A 10 33.57 -30.36 10.08
CA LEU A 10 32.18 -30.13 10.48
C LEU A 10 31.29 -30.22 9.24
N VAL A 11 30.66 -31.38 9.04
CA VAL A 11 29.78 -31.64 7.88
C VAL A 11 28.31 -31.62 8.29
N THR A 12 27.53 -30.72 7.69
CA THR A 12 26.07 -30.74 7.75
C THR A 12 25.52 -31.39 6.48
N GLU A 13 24.70 -32.42 6.63
CA GLU A 13 24.03 -33.09 5.52
C GLU A 13 22.60 -32.60 5.38
N TYR A 14 22.22 -32.20 4.17
CA TYR A 14 20.86 -31.80 3.81
C TYR A 14 20.30 -32.83 2.85
N ARG A 15 19.07 -33.29 3.10
CA ARG A 15 18.34 -34.23 2.26
C ARG A 15 17.13 -33.54 1.67
N TYR A 16 16.96 -33.66 0.36
CA TYR A 16 15.87 -33.06 -0.40
C TYR A 16 15.04 -34.15 -1.07
N ASP A 17 13.76 -33.88 -1.30
CA ASP A 17 12.92 -34.69 -2.17
C ASP A 17 13.07 -34.31 -3.66
N CYS A 18 12.34 -34.99 -4.53
CA CYS A 18 12.32 -34.73 -5.97
C CYS A 18 11.71 -33.38 -6.36
N GLN A 19 11.07 -32.68 -5.42
CA GLN A 19 10.52 -31.33 -5.61
C GLN A 19 11.44 -30.25 -5.02
N HIS A 20 12.69 -30.62 -4.70
CA HIS A 20 13.70 -29.74 -4.09
C HIS A 20 13.30 -29.17 -2.72
N ARG A 21 12.42 -29.84 -1.97
CA ARG A 21 12.05 -29.47 -0.59
C ARG A 21 12.95 -30.17 0.40
N LEU A 22 13.40 -29.45 1.44
CA LEU A 22 14.27 -30.02 2.47
C LEU A 22 13.47 -30.97 3.36
N ILE A 23 13.79 -32.26 3.35
CA ILE A 23 13.09 -33.30 4.12
C ILE A 23 13.88 -33.74 5.35
N GLY A 24 15.16 -33.37 5.46
CA GLY A 24 15.89 -33.56 6.70
C GLY A 24 17.32 -33.04 6.70
N ILE A 25 17.85 -32.92 7.92
CA ILE A 25 19.18 -32.39 8.22
C ILE A 25 19.87 -33.34 9.19
N LYS A 26 21.18 -33.53 9.00
CA LYS A 26 22.06 -34.15 9.98
C LYS A 26 23.24 -33.21 10.25
N LYS A 27 23.32 -32.67 11.46
CA LYS A 27 24.41 -31.78 11.88
C LYS A 27 25.68 -32.57 12.26
N PRO A 28 26.84 -31.91 12.32
CA PRO A 28 28.10 -32.53 12.75
C PRO A 28 28.04 -33.11 14.17
N ASN A 29 27.24 -32.51 15.06
CA ASN A 29 27.04 -32.94 16.43
C ASN A 29 26.11 -34.17 16.56
N GLY A 30 25.63 -34.74 15.45
CA GLY A 30 24.72 -35.87 15.43
C GLY A 30 23.24 -35.50 15.48
N GLN A 31 22.90 -34.23 15.70
CA GLN A 31 21.50 -33.77 15.74
C GLN A 31 20.81 -34.01 14.41
N ILE A 32 19.62 -34.62 14.44
CA ILE A 32 18.81 -34.94 13.26
C ILE A 32 17.49 -34.19 13.32
N ALA A 33 17.13 -33.59 12.18
CA ALA A 33 15.83 -33.00 11.95
C ALA A 33 15.18 -33.62 10.71
N SER A 34 13.85 -33.79 10.75
CA SER A 34 13.04 -34.21 9.61
C SER A 34 11.84 -33.29 9.43
N TYR A 35 11.41 -33.14 8.18
CA TYR A 35 10.31 -32.26 7.79
C TYR A 35 9.31 -33.02 6.93
N ARG A 36 8.02 -32.74 7.10
CA ARG A 36 6.95 -33.28 6.25
C ARG A 36 6.13 -32.15 5.65
N TYR A 37 5.65 -32.40 4.44
CA TYR A 37 4.92 -31.43 3.64
C TYR A 37 3.59 -32.02 3.18
N ASP A 38 2.59 -31.17 2.99
CA ASP A 38 1.36 -31.54 2.32
C ASP A 38 1.54 -31.59 0.78
N PRO A 39 0.52 -32.05 0.02
CA PRO A 39 0.56 -32.06 -1.44
C PRO A 39 0.69 -30.68 -2.09
N PHE A 40 0.34 -29.60 -1.38
CA PHE A 40 0.50 -28.22 -1.85
C PHE A 40 1.91 -27.66 -1.58
N GLY A 41 2.76 -28.43 -0.88
CA GLY A 41 4.13 -28.06 -0.55
C GLY A 41 4.30 -27.25 0.72
N ARG A 42 3.26 -27.14 1.55
CA ARG A 42 3.35 -26.46 2.85
C ARG A 42 3.87 -27.43 3.91
N ARG A 43 4.81 -26.98 4.72
CA ARG A 43 5.35 -27.78 5.83
C ARG A 43 4.27 -28.00 6.90
N ILE A 44 3.88 -29.25 7.11
CA ILE A 44 2.86 -29.63 8.10
C ILE A 44 3.46 -30.08 9.43
N SER A 45 4.73 -30.47 9.44
CA SER A 45 5.41 -30.81 10.69
C SER A 45 6.93 -30.79 10.57
N LYS A 46 7.61 -30.57 11.69
CA LYS A 46 9.03 -30.86 11.87
C LYS A 46 9.25 -31.73 13.10
N THR A 47 10.24 -32.62 13.04
CA THR A 47 10.68 -33.41 14.19
C THR A 47 12.16 -33.19 14.41
N VAL A 48 12.53 -32.72 15.60
CA VAL A 48 13.91 -32.44 16.01
C VAL A 48 14.18 -33.20 17.30
N GLU A 49 15.16 -34.11 17.30
CA GLU A 49 15.51 -34.92 18.49
C GLU A 49 14.29 -35.60 19.17
N GLY A 50 13.33 -36.07 18.36
CA GLY A 50 12.10 -36.73 18.84
C GLY A 50 10.94 -35.79 19.19
N VAL A 51 11.18 -34.48 19.33
CA VAL A 51 10.12 -33.49 19.56
C VAL A 51 9.49 -33.11 18.24
N THR A 52 8.17 -33.30 18.12
CA THR A 52 7.43 -32.98 16.89
C THR A 52 6.63 -31.69 17.08
N THR A 53 6.80 -30.77 16.14
CA THR A 53 5.98 -29.56 15.97
C THR A 53 5.11 -29.72 14.74
N GLU A 54 3.82 -29.53 14.90
CA GLU A 54 2.83 -29.50 13.82
C GLU A 54 2.51 -28.06 13.43
N PHE A 55 2.21 -27.83 12.15
CA PHE A 55 1.98 -26.51 11.59
C PHE A 55 0.62 -26.43 10.88
N PHE A 56 -0.12 -25.35 11.14
CA PHE A 56 -1.44 -25.10 10.57
C PHE A 56 -1.42 -23.88 9.67
N TRP A 57 -2.14 -23.96 8.55
CA TRP A 57 -2.06 -22.99 7.47
C TRP A 57 -3.43 -22.46 7.06
N GLN A 58 -3.52 -21.15 6.80
CA GLN A 58 -4.63 -20.51 6.10
C GLN A 58 -4.13 -20.00 4.74
N GLY A 59 -4.47 -20.71 3.66
CA GLY A 59 -3.85 -20.48 2.36
C GLY A 59 -2.34 -20.75 2.44
N ASP A 60 -1.53 -19.73 2.13
CA ASP A 60 -0.06 -19.73 2.23
C ASP A 60 0.48 -19.12 3.55
N ARG A 61 -0.38 -18.74 4.50
CA ARG A 61 0.03 -18.16 5.79
C ARG A 61 0.06 -19.21 6.90
N LEU A 62 1.15 -19.25 7.66
CA LEU A 62 1.27 -20.08 8.85
C LEU A 62 0.49 -19.44 9.99
N ILE A 63 -0.58 -20.07 10.45
CA ILE A 63 -1.49 -19.50 11.46
C ILE A 63 -1.29 -20.11 12.85
N ALA A 64 -0.71 -21.31 12.96
CA ALA A 64 -0.43 -21.89 14.26
C ALA A 64 0.68 -22.94 14.19
N GLU A 65 1.32 -23.15 15.34
CA GLU A 65 2.15 -24.31 15.62
C GLU A 65 1.67 -25.01 16.90
N HIS A 66 1.78 -26.33 16.91
CA HIS A 66 1.38 -27.16 18.03
C HIS A 66 2.48 -28.16 18.38
N GLN A 67 2.80 -28.21 19.66
CA GLN A 67 3.65 -29.19 20.32
C GLN A 67 2.89 -29.72 21.54
N THR A 68 3.37 -30.81 22.13
CA THR A 68 2.71 -31.49 23.26
C THR A 68 2.40 -30.57 24.44
N ASP A 69 3.29 -29.61 24.71
CA ASP A 69 3.26 -28.69 25.86
C ASP A 69 3.07 -27.23 25.45
N ARG A 70 2.99 -26.93 24.15
CA ARG A 70 2.96 -25.56 23.65
C ARG A 70 2.08 -25.43 22.41
N HIS A 71 1.12 -24.52 22.45
CA HIS A 71 0.35 -24.12 21.29
C HIS A 71 0.53 -22.62 21.06
N ARG A 72 0.82 -22.25 19.81
CA ARG A 72 0.99 -20.86 19.41
C ARG A 72 0.14 -20.57 18.18
N SER A 73 -0.57 -19.46 18.20
CA SER A 73 -1.30 -18.94 17.04
C SER A 73 -0.74 -17.58 16.64
N TYR A 74 -0.63 -17.34 15.34
CA TYR A 74 -0.12 -16.11 14.75
C TYR A 74 -1.26 -15.36 14.08
N LEU A 75 -1.52 -14.14 14.54
CA LEU A 75 -2.46 -13.21 13.92
C LEU A 75 -1.67 -12.24 13.03
N TYR A 76 -2.23 -11.94 11.86
CA TYR A 76 -1.60 -11.06 10.86
C TYR A 76 -2.53 -9.90 10.53
N GLU A 77 -1.96 -8.82 10.00
CA GLU A 77 -2.72 -7.76 9.37
C GLU A 77 -3.59 -8.34 8.21
N PRO A 78 -4.77 -7.75 7.94
CA PRO A 78 -5.62 -8.16 6.82
C PRO A 78 -4.85 -8.17 5.51
N ASP A 79 -4.99 -9.24 4.73
CA ASP A 79 -4.35 -9.41 3.43
C ASP A 79 -2.85 -9.10 3.44
N SER A 80 -2.13 -9.61 4.45
CA SER A 80 -0.71 -9.37 4.65
C SER A 80 -0.01 -10.56 5.33
N PHE A 81 1.32 -10.56 5.28
CA PHE A 81 2.21 -11.45 6.06
C PHE A 81 2.83 -10.76 7.27
N ARG A 82 2.45 -9.50 7.55
CA ARG A 82 2.89 -8.72 8.70
C ARG A 82 2.22 -9.25 9.98
N PRO A 83 2.97 -9.79 10.95
CA PRO A 83 2.36 -10.36 12.14
C PRO A 83 1.92 -9.25 13.10
N LEU A 84 0.71 -9.38 13.63
CA LEU A 84 0.09 -8.43 14.54
C LEU A 84 0.21 -8.90 16.00
N ALA A 85 -0.12 -10.16 16.26
CA ALA A 85 -0.06 -10.73 17.60
C ALA A 85 0.33 -12.22 17.59
N LEU A 86 1.05 -12.63 18.62
CA LEU A 86 1.32 -14.02 18.98
C LEU A 86 0.43 -14.39 20.17
N LEU A 87 -0.32 -15.47 20.03
CA LEU A 87 -1.14 -16.04 21.09
C LEU A 87 -0.47 -17.34 21.54
N GLU A 88 -0.05 -17.44 22.80
CA GLU A 88 0.58 -18.65 23.34
C GLU A 88 -0.26 -19.23 24.49
N GLY A 89 -0.59 -20.52 24.42
CA GLY A 89 -1.35 -21.23 25.46
C GLY A 89 -2.48 -22.10 24.91
N PHE A 90 -3.12 -22.85 25.80
CA PHE A 90 -4.20 -23.79 25.46
C PHE A 90 -5.57 -23.25 25.87
N GLY A 91 -6.46 -23.09 24.88
CA GLY A 91 -7.82 -22.65 25.12
C GLY A 91 -7.94 -21.18 25.57
N PRO A 92 -9.16 -20.66 25.67
CA PRO A 92 -9.41 -19.21 25.79
C PRO A 92 -8.94 -18.59 27.11
N LYS A 93 -8.74 -19.38 28.17
CA LYS A 93 -8.37 -18.87 29.51
C LYS A 93 -6.87 -18.83 29.77
N GLU A 94 -6.12 -19.76 29.19
CA GLU A 94 -4.67 -19.87 29.40
C GLU A 94 -3.86 -19.23 28.27
N THR A 95 -4.55 -18.75 27.22
CA THR A 95 -3.91 -18.04 26.11
C THR A 95 -3.45 -16.65 26.55
N LYS A 96 -2.16 -16.38 26.38
CA LYS A 96 -1.54 -15.08 26.60
C LYS A 96 -1.25 -14.40 25.26
N PRO A 97 -1.69 -13.15 25.06
CA PRO A 97 -1.35 -12.40 23.86
C PRO A 97 -0.03 -11.64 24.03
N TYR A 98 0.75 -11.61 22.96
CA TYR A 98 1.95 -10.80 22.78
C TYR A 98 1.82 -10.01 21.48
N HIS A 99 2.22 -8.75 21.49
CA HIS A 99 2.01 -7.82 20.37
C HIS A 99 3.32 -7.56 19.66
N TYR A 100 3.32 -7.69 18.34
CA TYR A 100 4.52 -7.47 17.53
C TYR A 100 4.76 -5.98 17.29
N GLN A 101 6.01 -5.55 17.46
CA GLN A 101 6.52 -4.26 16.98
C GLN A 101 7.38 -4.52 15.75
N LEU A 102 6.97 -3.95 14.62
CA LEU A 102 7.54 -4.24 13.31
C LEU A 102 8.37 -3.06 12.80
N ASP A 103 9.36 -3.35 11.95
CA ASP A 103 9.97 -2.33 11.10
C ASP A 103 9.08 -1.97 9.89
N HIS A 104 9.57 -1.09 9.02
CA HIS A 104 8.88 -0.74 7.78
C HIS A 104 8.65 -1.95 6.87
N LEU A 105 9.55 -2.94 6.85
CA LEU A 105 9.37 -4.17 6.07
C LEU A 105 8.40 -5.17 6.69
N GLY A 106 7.90 -4.93 7.90
CA GLY A 106 7.05 -5.89 8.60
C GLY A 106 7.83 -6.97 9.35
N THR A 107 9.12 -6.75 9.59
CA THR A 107 9.99 -7.66 10.35
C THR A 107 9.78 -7.43 11.84
N PRO A 108 9.51 -8.48 12.64
CA PRO A 108 9.48 -8.38 14.10
C PRO A 108 10.80 -7.85 14.68
N GLN A 109 10.77 -6.66 15.30
CA GLN A 109 11.88 -6.10 16.07
C GLN A 109 11.71 -6.40 17.56
N GLU A 110 10.48 -6.32 18.07
CA GLU A 110 10.16 -6.58 19.48
C GLU A 110 8.81 -7.31 19.63
N LEU A 111 8.63 -8.00 20.76
CA LEU A 111 7.32 -8.41 21.24
C LEU A 111 7.06 -7.84 22.63
N THR A 112 5.86 -7.31 22.83
CA THR A 112 5.40 -6.78 24.11
C THR A 112 4.27 -7.62 24.70
N ALA A 113 4.32 -7.87 26.00
CA ALA A 113 3.22 -8.46 26.75
C ALA A 113 2.08 -7.44 26.96
N SER A 114 0.93 -7.91 27.43
CA SER A 114 -0.27 -7.08 27.64
C SER A 114 -0.10 -5.93 28.65
N ASP A 115 0.88 -6.04 29.54
CA ASP A 115 1.27 -5.01 30.51
C ASP A 115 2.28 -4.00 29.95
N GLY A 116 2.73 -4.18 28.70
CA GLY A 116 3.70 -3.33 28.03
C GLY A 116 5.16 -3.75 28.22
N GLU A 117 5.44 -4.82 28.95
CA GLU A 117 6.82 -5.32 29.09
C GLU A 117 7.34 -5.91 27.77
N ILE A 118 8.58 -5.60 27.42
CA ILE A 118 9.26 -6.20 26.26
C ILE A 118 9.74 -7.60 26.65
N VAL A 119 9.19 -8.63 26.03
CA VAL A 119 9.50 -10.05 26.32
C VAL A 119 10.41 -10.68 25.27
N TRP A 120 10.59 -10.01 24.14
CA TRP A 120 11.52 -10.40 23.09
C TRP A 120 11.98 -9.16 22.32
N SER A 121 13.27 -9.06 22.00
CA SER A 121 13.83 -7.96 21.21
C SER A 121 15.10 -8.42 20.49
N ALA A 122 15.19 -8.13 19.19
CA ALA A 122 16.30 -8.54 18.34
C ALA A 122 16.73 -7.43 17.36
N HIS A 123 18.04 -7.36 17.11
CA HIS A 123 18.63 -6.51 16.08
C HIS A 123 19.06 -7.35 14.88
N TYR A 124 18.79 -6.85 13.68
CA TYR A 124 19.05 -7.56 12.44
C TYR A 124 20.15 -6.91 11.61
N ARG A 125 20.86 -7.74 10.84
CA ARG A 125 21.63 -7.31 9.67
C ARG A 125 20.71 -7.10 8.48
N ALA A 126 21.22 -6.43 7.44
CA ALA A 126 20.46 -6.10 6.24
C ALA A 126 19.79 -7.31 5.55
N TYR A 127 20.33 -8.52 5.70
CA TYR A 127 19.80 -9.75 5.10
C TYR A 127 19.02 -10.63 6.10
N GLY A 128 18.56 -10.07 7.23
CA GLY A 128 17.65 -10.75 8.16
C GLY A 128 18.32 -11.73 9.12
N GLU A 129 19.64 -11.79 9.17
CA GLU A 129 20.38 -12.45 10.25
C GLU A 129 20.22 -11.65 11.54
N ILE A 130 19.84 -12.30 12.64
CA ILE A 130 19.84 -11.66 13.96
C ILE A 130 21.31 -11.45 14.39
N SER A 131 21.76 -10.21 14.44
CA SER A 131 23.10 -9.87 14.93
C SER A 131 23.19 -9.88 16.45
N ARG A 132 22.09 -9.56 17.15
CA ARG A 132 22.04 -9.49 18.60
C ARG A 132 20.61 -9.75 19.07
N LEU A 133 20.45 -10.62 20.06
CA LEU A 133 19.20 -10.83 20.77
C LEU A 133 19.32 -10.18 22.15
N ASP A 134 18.56 -9.12 22.38
CA ASP A 134 18.61 -8.36 23.64
C ASP A 134 17.73 -8.99 24.70
N ILE A 135 16.54 -9.45 24.31
CA ILE A 135 15.57 -10.11 25.19
C ILE A 135 15.03 -11.35 24.48
N GLY A 136 14.93 -12.46 25.21
CA GLY A 136 14.45 -13.75 24.68
C GLY A 136 13.64 -14.54 25.70
N GLN A 137 12.78 -13.87 26.48
CA GLN A 137 11.92 -14.54 27.46
C GLN A 137 10.87 -15.42 26.77
N VAL A 138 10.35 -14.94 25.63
CA VAL A 138 9.47 -15.70 24.73
C VAL A 138 10.19 -15.92 23.41
N ASP A 139 10.25 -17.16 22.94
CA ASP A 139 10.83 -17.49 21.64
C ASP A 139 9.92 -17.01 20.49
N ASN A 140 10.52 -16.35 19.49
CA ASN A 140 9.85 -15.87 18.28
C ASN A 140 10.55 -16.43 17.03
N PRO A 141 9.91 -17.34 16.26
CA PRO A 141 10.48 -17.89 15.05
C PRO A 141 10.22 -17.04 13.79
N LEU A 142 9.31 -16.06 13.80
CA LEU A 142 9.02 -15.26 12.61
C LEU A 142 10.19 -14.31 12.27
N ARG A 143 10.49 -14.16 10.98
CA ARG A 143 11.58 -13.32 10.46
C ARG A 143 11.01 -12.31 9.46
N PHE A 144 11.66 -12.08 8.31
CA PHE A 144 11.03 -11.34 7.21
C PHE A 144 9.67 -11.95 6.87
N GLN A 145 8.79 -11.16 6.25
CA GLN A 145 7.46 -11.60 5.85
C GLN A 145 7.51 -12.97 5.17
N GLY A 146 6.68 -13.92 5.66
CA GLY A 146 6.61 -15.30 5.15
C GLY A 146 7.69 -16.26 5.65
N GLN A 147 8.69 -15.79 6.41
CA GLN A 147 9.82 -16.60 6.86
C GLN A 147 9.65 -17.13 8.30
N TYR A 148 10.01 -18.40 8.47
CA TYR A 148 10.05 -19.09 9.77
C TYR A 148 11.46 -19.60 10.06
N PHE A 149 12.04 -19.22 11.20
CA PHE A 149 13.37 -19.63 11.63
C PHE A 149 13.38 -21.04 12.20
N ASP A 150 14.23 -21.89 11.63
CA ASP A 150 14.52 -23.23 12.13
C ASP A 150 15.87 -23.24 12.84
N GLN A 151 15.84 -23.16 14.18
CA GLN A 151 17.04 -23.16 15.03
C GLN A 151 17.95 -24.38 14.78
N GLU A 152 17.35 -25.52 14.47
CA GLU A 152 18.05 -26.75 14.13
C GLU A 152 18.79 -26.70 12.79
N SER A 153 18.60 -25.66 11.97
CA SER A 153 19.28 -25.51 10.68
C SER A 153 20.02 -24.18 10.55
N GLY A 154 19.60 -23.15 11.29
CA GLY A 154 20.00 -21.77 11.05
C GLY A 154 19.34 -21.15 9.81
N LEU A 155 18.49 -21.90 9.11
CA LEU A 155 17.82 -21.47 7.89
C LEU A 155 16.43 -20.92 8.20
N HIS A 156 15.95 -20.11 7.27
CA HIS A 156 14.60 -19.59 7.28
C HIS A 156 13.78 -20.39 6.26
N TYR A 157 12.82 -21.15 6.73
CA TYR A 157 11.81 -21.77 5.86
C TYR A 157 10.92 -20.65 5.29
N ASN A 158 10.90 -20.51 3.97
CA ASN A 158 10.14 -19.50 3.25
C ASN A 158 9.29 -20.17 2.15
N ARG A 159 8.22 -20.83 2.59
CA ARG A 159 7.20 -21.57 1.81
C ARG A 159 7.77 -22.50 0.72
N HIS A 160 8.21 -21.98 -0.41
CA HIS A 160 8.78 -22.77 -1.51
C HIS A 160 10.28 -23.01 -1.40
N ARG A 161 11.01 -22.19 -0.63
CA ARG A 161 12.47 -22.22 -0.59
C ARG A 161 13.00 -22.10 0.84
N TYR A 162 14.23 -22.55 1.04
CA TYR A 162 14.99 -22.32 2.28
C TYR A 162 15.99 -21.18 2.06
N TYR A 163 15.83 -20.13 2.85
CA TYR A 163 16.68 -18.95 2.83
C TYR A 163 17.80 -19.08 3.88
N ASN A 164 19.03 -18.74 3.50
CA ASN A 164 20.16 -18.69 4.40
C ASN A 164 20.53 -17.22 4.67
N PRO A 165 20.28 -16.71 5.90
CA PRO A 165 20.56 -15.33 6.25
C PRO A 165 22.07 -15.02 6.31
N ASP A 166 22.93 -16.00 6.63
CA ASP A 166 24.40 -15.81 6.71
C ASP A 166 25.00 -15.33 5.38
N ILE A 167 24.43 -15.80 4.27
CA ILE A 167 24.90 -15.52 2.90
C ILE A 167 23.90 -14.73 2.06
N GLY A 168 22.74 -14.39 2.63
CA GLY A 168 21.73 -13.55 1.97
C GLY A 168 21.05 -14.15 0.73
N ARG A 169 20.87 -15.48 0.67
CA ARG A 169 20.29 -16.14 -0.53
C ARG A 169 19.56 -17.46 -0.24
N TYR A 170 18.80 -17.92 -1.24
CA TYR A 170 18.17 -19.24 -1.20
C TYR A 170 19.17 -20.37 -1.46
N LEU A 171 18.90 -21.54 -0.91
CA LEU A 171 19.71 -22.76 -1.10
C LEU A 171 19.37 -23.52 -2.38
N THR A 172 18.17 -23.35 -2.91
CA THR A 172 17.67 -24.02 -4.11
C THR A 172 17.34 -23.01 -5.20
N PRO A 173 17.53 -23.37 -6.49
CA PRO A 173 17.08 -22.55 -7.60
C PRO A 173 15.59 -22.23 -7.51
N ASP A 174 15.20 -21.08 -8.03
CA ASP A 174 13.81 -20.65 -8.12
C ASP A 174 12.93 -21.67 -8.87
N PRO A 175 11.87 -22.21 -8.24
CA PRO A 175 10.91 -23.10 -8.91
C PRO A 175 10.23 -22.47 -10.13
N VAL A 176 10.05 -21.14 -10.17
CA VAL A 176 9.49 -20.43 -11.33
C VAL A 176 10.55 -20.09 -12.40
N LYS A 177 11.79 -20.59 -12.23
CA LYS A 177 12.89 -20.47 -13.19
C LYS A 177 13.17 -19.00 -13.56
N LEU A 178 13.28 -18.70 -14.86
CA LEU A 178 13.64 -17.38 -15.36
C LEU A 178 12.59 -16.30 -15.07
N THR A 179 11.35 -16.69 -14.73
CA THR A 179 10.30 -15.75 -14.33
C THR A 179 10.63 -15.06 -12.99
N GLY A 180 11.39 -15.73 -12.12
CA GLY A 180 11.92 -15.16 -10.87
C GLY A 180 13.18 -14.29 -11.08
N GLY A 181 13.64 -14.16 -12.32
CA GLY A 181 14.82 -13.39 -12.70
C GLY A 181 16.01 -14.26 -13.14
N ILE A 182 17.08 -13.59 -13.57
CA ILE A 182 18.28 -14.24 -14.10
C ILE A 182 19.12 -14.93 -13.02
N ASN A 183 18.98 -14.52 -11.75
CA ASN A 183 19.70 -15.11 -10.63
C ASN A 183 18.76 -16.00 -9.82
N ALA A 184 18.77 -17.30 -10.12
CA ALA A 184 17.84 -18.27 -9.53
C ALA A 184 17.97 -18.46 -8.00
N TYR A 185 19.00 -17.91 -7.36
CA TYR A 185 19.23 -18.03 -5.91
C TYR A 185 18.98 -16.72 -5.15
N GLN A 186 18.71 -15.63 -5.86
CA GLN A 186 18.53 -14.31 -5.26
C GLN A 186 17.30 -14.28 -4.35
N TYR A 187 17.42 -13.61 -3.19
CA TYR A 187 16.27 -13.33 -2.33
C TYR A 187 15.38 -12.23 -2.94
N VAL A 188 15.88 -11.00 -2.95
CA VAL A 188 15.21 -9.83 -3.53
C VAL A 188 16.25 -8.89 -4.15
N PRO A 189 15.83 -7.91 -4.98
CA PRO A 189 16.73 -6.89 -5.50
C PRO A 189 17.38 -6.02 -4.42
N ASN A 190 16.60 -5.61 -3.41
CA ASN A 190 17.10 -4.84 -2.27
C ASN A 190 16.36 -5.24 -0.98
N PRO A 191 17.03 -5.91 -0.01
CA PRO A 191 16.39 -6.41 1.20
C PRO A 191 15.98 -5.30 2.18
N THR A 192 16.37 -4.03 1.95
CA THR A 192 15.93 -2.90 2.79
C THR A 192 14.60 -2.31 2.37
N GLY A 193 14.03 -2.71 1.22
CA GLY A 193 12.76 -2.19 0.71
C GLY A 193 11.83 -3.26 0.12
N TRP A 194 12.34 -4.48 -0.08
CA TRP A 194 11.64 -5.56 -0.75
C TRP A 194 11.66 -6.82 0.11
N VAL A 195 10.60 -7.60 0.00
CA VAL A 195 10.45 -8.90 0.66
C VAL A 195 9.95 -9.94 -0.36
N ASP A 196 10.16 -11.23 -0.07
CA ASP A 196 9.60 -12.34 -0.85
C ASP A 196 8.85 -13.28 0.11
N PRO A 197 7.53 -13.06 0.35
CA PRO A 197 6.77 -13.81 1.34
C PRO A 197 6.46 -15.27 0.98
N LEU A 198 6.62 -15.62 -0.29
CA LEU A 198 6.34 -16.98 -0.78
C LEU A 198 7.63 -17.73 -1.16
N GLY A 199 8.76 -17.05 -1.21
CA GLY A 199 9.95 -17.60 -1.82
C GLY A 199 9.78 -17.83 -3.32
N LEU A 200 9.08 -16.96 -4.04
CA LEU A 200 8.91 -17.01 -5.51
C LEU A 200 8.93 -15.64 -6.18
N ASN A 201 8.45 -14.59 -5.51
CA ASN A 201 8.23 -13.29 -6.14
C ASN A 201 8.51 -12.18 -5.12
N SER A 202 9.36 -11.22 -5.50
CA SER A 202 9.66 -10.05 -4.69
C SER A 202 8.56 -8.99 -4.81
N CYS A 203 8.17 -8.38 -3.69
CA CYS A 203 7.28 -7.22 -3.65
C CYS A 203 7.80 -6.15 -2.66
N PRO A 204 7.40 -4.87 -2.80
CA PRO A 204 7.74 -3.83 -1.84
C PRO A 204 7.18 -4.16 -0.45
N GLY A 205 7.98 -3.96 0.62
CA GLY A 205 7.64 -4.39 1.98
C GLY A 205 6.30 -3.86 2.52
N ASP A 206 5.91 -2.66 2.13
CA ASP A 206 4.68 -1.98 2.59
C ASP A 206 3.41 -2.42 1.82
N GLU A 207 3.54 -3.03 0.63
CA GLU A 207 2.42 -3.29 -0.29
C GLU A 207 2.27 -4.77 -0.70
N CYS A 208 2.94 -5.70 -0.01
CA CYS A 208 2.83 -7.13 -0.28
C CYS A 208 1.48 -7.72 0.11
N LYS A 209 0.49 -7.62 -0.77
CA LYS A 209 -0.78 -8.34 -0.65
C LYS A 209 -0.60 -9.78 -1.14
N PRO A 210 -0.95 -10.81 -0.33
CA PRO A 210 -0.95 -12.19 -0.78
C PRO A 210 -1.96 -12.27 -1.94
N SER A 211 -1.44 -12.46 -3.14
CA SER A 211 -2.29 -12.78 -4.28
C SER A 211 -2.85 -14.18 -4.03
N ILE A 212 -4.16 -14.31 -3.77
CA ILE A 212 -4.89 -15.59 -3.58
C ILE A 212 -4.97 -16.40 -4.89
N THR A 213 -4.05 -16.17 -5.80
CA THR A 213 -3.95 -16.92 -7.04
C THR A 213 -2.49 -16.88 -7.43
N PRO A 214 -1.78 -18.02 -7.46
CA PRO A 214 -0.66 -18.08 -8.36
C PRO A 214 -1.28 -17.89 -9.74
N THR A 215 -1.05 -16.74 -10.36
CA THR A 215 -0.97 -16.70 -11.82
C THR A 215 0.24 -17.56 -12.18
N LEU A 216 0.05 -18.89 -12.10
CA LEU A 216 0.65 -19.78 -13.07
C LEU A 216 0.18 -19.21 -14.40
N GLN A 217 1.02 -18.38 -15.00
CA GLN A 217 1.06 -18.31 -16.45
C GLN A 217 1.33 -19.75 -16.87
N ARG A 218 0.25 -20.49 -17.11
CA ARG A 218 0.33 -21.74 -17.87
C ARG A 218 1.14 -21.34 -19.11
N PRO A 219 2.20 -22.08 -19.49
CA PRO A 219 2.77 -21.87 -20.81
C PRO A 219 1.61 -22.06 -21.78
N SER A 220 1.14 -20.95 -22.36
CA SER A 220 0.14 -20.99 -23.39
C SER A 220 0.83 -21.74 -24.52
N ILE A 221 0.40 -22.96 -24.78
CA ILE A 221 0.55 -23.49 -26.12
C ILE A 221 -0.20 -22.49 -26.99
N ASP A 222 0.54 -21.82 -27.87
CA ASP A 222 -0.02 -20.86 -28.82
C ASP A 222 -0.89 -21.67 -29.80
N GLU A 223 -2.16 -21.83 -29.47
CA GLU A 223 -3.16 -22.38 -30.39
C GLU A 223 -3.62 -21.32 -31.40
N GLY A 224 -2.69 -20.55 -31.97
CA GLY A 224 -2.88 -19.73 -33.18
C GLY A 224 -4.10 -18.82 -33.21
N ALA A 225 -4.71 -18.53 -32.06
CA ALA A 225 -5.88 -17.68 -31.95
C ALA A 225 -5.36 -16.26 -31.70
N PRO A 226 -5.64 -15.30 -32.58
CA PRO A 226 -5.14 -13.95 -32.41
C PRO A 226 -5.63 -13.38 -31.08
N ALA A 227 -4.69 -12.89 -30.27
CA ALA A 227 -5.02 -12.20 -29.03
C ALA A 227 -6.05 -11.11 -29.31
N LEU A 228 -7.11 -11.06 -28.50
CA LEU A 228 -8.09 -9.96 -28.56
C LEU A 228 -7.32 -8.64 -28.50
N PRO A 229 -7.62 -7.67 -29.39
CA PRO A 229 -6.85 -6.45 -29.50
C PRO A 229 -6.84 -5.74 -28.14
N GLN A 230 -5.68 -5.70 -27.51
CA GLN A 230 -5.49 -4.91 -26.30
C GLN A 230 -5.65 -3.45 -26.68
N LEU A 231 -6.51 -2.74 -25.96
CA LEU A 231 -6.69 -1.30 -26.18
C LEU A 231 -5.31 -0.63 -26.07
N PRO A 232 -4.88 0.14 -27.07
CA PRO A 232 -3.63 0.88 -27.03
C PRO A 232 -3.54 1.67 -25.72
N ARG A 233 -2.33 1.84 -25.17
CA ARG A 233 -2.09 2.58 -23.93
C ARG A 233 -2.82 3.94 -23.88
N ALA A 234 -2.93 4.60 -25.04
CA ALA A 234 -3.70 5.83 -25.22
C ALA A 234 -5.20 5.68 -24.89
N ASN A 235 -5.85 4.60 -25.35
CA ASN A 235 -7.26 4.31 -25.09
C ASN A 235 -7.51 3.92 -23.63
N ARG A 236 -6.53 3.29 -22.98
CA ARG A 236 -6.59 3.01 -21.54
C ARG A 236 -6.48 4.31 -20.73
N GLN A 237 -5.57 5.20 -21.12
CA GLN A 237 -5.39 6.49 -20.46
C GLN A 237 -6.64 7.37 -20.60
N SER A 238 -7.22 7.47 -21.81
CA SER A 238 -8.45 8.25 -22.02
C SER A 238 -9.63 7.73 -21.19
N LYS A 239 -9.74 6.42 -21.00
CA LYS A 239 -10.75 5.82 -20.13
C LYS A 239 -10.52 6.18 -18.65
N ILE A 240 -9.26 6.17 -18.19
CA ILE A 240 -8.91 6.59 -16.82
C ILE A 240 -9.21 8.07 -16.61
N ASP A 241 -8.85 8.92 -17.57
CA ASP A 241 -9.08 10.37 -17.49
C ASP A 241 -10.58 10.66 -17.47
N GLY A 242 -11.37 10.00 -18.32
CA GLY A 242 -12.84 10.11 -18.32
C GLY A 242 -13.48 9.66 -17.01
N LEU A 243 -13.03 8.54 -16.42
CA LEU A 243 -13.49 8.09 -15.10
C LEU A 243 -13.08 9.06 -13.98
N THR A 244 -11.90 9.66 -14.09
CA THR A 244 -11.39 10.65 -13.12
C THR A 244 -12.24 11.92 -13.16
N GLU A 245 -12.56 12.44 -14.34
CA GLU A 245 -13.46 13.59 -14.52
C GLU A 245 -14.87 13.30 -14.01
N ALA A 246 -15.44 12.14 -14.34
CA ALA A 246 -16.78 11.75 -13.88
C ALA A 246 -16.86 11.62 -12.34
N ASN A 247 -15.83 11.03 -11.72
CA ASN A 247 -15.75 10.96 -10.26
C ASN A 247 -15.55 12.35 -9.64
N ALA A 248 -14.76 13.22 -10.25
CA ALA A 248 -14.58 14.59 -9.78
C ALA A 248 -15.88 15.39 -9.83
N LYS A 249 -16.62 15.30 -10.94
CA LYS A 249 -17.96 15.88 -11.10
C LYS A 249 -18.91 15.44 -9.99
N ARG A 250 -19.02 14.12 -9.75
CA ARG A 250 -19.89 13.59 -8.69
C ARG A 250 -19.57 14.18 -7.32
N ARG A 251 -18.28 14.31 -6.97
CA ARG A 251 -17.87 14.86 -5.67
C ARG A 251 -18.15 16.35 -5.54
N VAL A 252 -17.87 17.14 -6.59
CA VAL A 252 -18.14 18.59 -6.58
C VAL A 252 -19.64 18.86 -6.48
N LEU A 253 -20.47 18.15 -7.26
CA LEU A 253 -21.93 18.26 -7.18
C LEU A 253 -22.46 17.89 -5.79
N GLY A 254 -21.91 16.84 -5.17
CA GLY A 254 -22.29 16.48 -3.80
C GLY A 254 -21.99 17.59 -2.79
N TRP A 255 -20.87 18.30 -2.93
CA TRP A 255 -20.57 19.46 -2.08
C TRP A 255 -21.39 20.70 -2.41
N GLU A 256 -21.74 20.89 -3.67
CA GLU A 256 -22.63 21.96 -4.09
C GLU A 256 -23.96 21.87 -3.34
N GLU A 257 -24.50 20.65 -3.26
CA GLU A 257 -25.72 20.34 -2.51
C GLU A 257 -25.50 20.42 -0.98
N GLU A 258 -24.48 19.75 -0.44
CA GLU A 258 -24.20 19.66 1.00
C GLU A 258 -23.97 21.04 1.65
N TYR A 259 -23.25 21.93 0.97
CA TYR A 259 -22.89 23.24 1.52
C TYR A 259 -23.71 24.40 0.93
N HIS A 260 -24.67 24.11 0.05
CA HIS A 260 -25.43 25.11 -0.70
C HIS A 260 -24.51 26.11 -1.41
N MET A 261 -23.49 25.58 -2.09
CA MET A 261 -22.58 26.41 -2.87
C MET A 261 -23.27 26.87 -4.17
N HIS A 262 -22.76 27.95 -4.75
CA HIS A 262 -23.16 28.43 -6.09
C HIS A 262 -21.96 28.42 -7.06
N THR A 263 -21.06 27.48 -6.85
CA THR A 263 -19.80 27.34 -7.57
C THR A 263 -20.02 26.74 -8.95
N VAL A 264 -20.76 25.63 -9.02
CA VAL A 264 -21.02 24.93 -10.28
C VAL A 264 -21.87 25.78 -11.20
N GLU A 265 -22.90 26.42 -10.65
CA GLU A 265 -23.81 27.32 -11.37
C GLU A 265 -23.06 28.50 -12.03
N LYS A 266 -22.04 29.05 -11.39
CA LYS A 266 -21.35 30.27 -11.87
C LYS A 266 -19.98 30.03 -12.49
N HIS A 267 -19.30 28.95 -12.11
CA HIS A 267 -17.89 28.68 -12.42
C HIS A 267 -17.61 27.23 -12.83
N GLY A 268 -18.65 26.40 -12.99
CA GLY A 268 -18.51 25.00 -13.36
C GLY A 268 -17.88 24.80 -14.75
N PRO A 269 -17.09 23.74 -14.95
CA PRO A 269 -16.33 23.47 -16.17
C PRO A 269 -17.19 23.13 -17.40
N GLU A 270 -18.50 23.03 -17.25
CA GLU A 270 -19.45 22.76 -18.35
C GLU A 270 -20.24 24.01 -18.78
N ILE A 271 -19.95 25.18 -18.20
CA ILE A 271 -20.59 26.43 -18.62
C ILE A 271 -20.19 26.76 -20.07
N PRO A 272 -21.15 27.13 -20.95
CA PRO A 272 -20.82 27.57 -22.31
C PRO A 272 -20.02 28.87 -22.32
N ASP A 273 -19.03 28.98 -23.21
CA ASP A 273 -18.20 30.18 -23.34
C ASP A 273 -19.03 31.44 -23.67
N SER A 274 -20.09 31.29 -24.46
CA SER A 274 -21.04 32.37 -24.76
C SER A 274 -21.72 32.91 -23.50
N ALA A 275 -22.06 32.04 -22.54
CA ALA A 275 -22.69 32.42 -21.28
C ALA A 275 -21.70 33.13 -20.35
N LEU A 276 -20.43 32.68 -20.31
CA LEU A 276 -19.36 33.40 -19.61
C LEU A 276 -19.13 34.80 -20.19
N LYS A 277 -19.09 34.91 -21.51
CA LYS A 277 -18.91 36.19 -22.20
C LYS A 277 -20.08 37.12 -21.90
N GLN A 278 -21.32 36.62 -22.01
CA GLN A 278 -22.53 37.39 -21.75
C GLN A 278 -22.55 37.94 -20.33
N ARG A 279 -22.17 37.13 -19.32
CA ARG A 279 -22.05 37.58 -17.94
C ARG A 279 -21.17 38.83 -17.78
N SER A 280 -20.06 38.92 -18.52
CA SER A 280 -19.16 40.08 -18.47
C SER A 280 -19.63 41.27 -19.31
N ILE A 281 -20.67 41.10 -20.13
CA ILE A 281 -21.32 42.17 -20.89
C ILE A 281 -22.45 42.80 -20.05
N ASP A 282 -23.36 41.99 -19.52
CA ASP A 282 -24.62 42.48 -18.93
C ASP A 282 -24.95 41.91 -17.54
N GLY A 283 -24.05 41.13 -16.96
CA GLY A 283 -24.24 40.54 -15.62
C GLY A 283 -25.16 39.33 -15.58
N THR A 284 -25.56 38.78 -16.74
CA THR A 284 -26.42 37.59 -16.80
C THR A 284 -25.75 36.37 -16.15
N ASN A 285 -26.49 35.67 -15.29
CA ASN A 285 -26.03 34.44 -14.67
C ASN A 285 -25.84 33.34 -15.73
N PRO A 286 -24.66 32.68 -15.81
CA PRO A 286 -24.36 31.72 -16.86
C PRO A 286 -25.26 30.48 -16.91
N THR A 287 -25.89 30.12 -15.80
CA THR A 287 -26.76 28.94 -15.72
C THR A 287 -28.23 29.32 -15.59
N THR A 288 -28.59 30.29 -14.74
CA THR A 288 -30.00 30.64 -14.51
C THR A 288 -30.56 31.66 -15.51
N GLY A 289 -29.69 32.42 -16.20
CA GLY A 289 -30.12 33.49 -17.12
C GLY A 289 -30.64 34.75 -16.43
N GLU A 290 -30.63 34.80 -15.10
CA GLU A 290 -31.06 35.98 -14.34
C GLU A 290 -30.03 37.11 -14.44
N ARG A 291 -30.51 38.36 -14.56
CA ARG A 291 -29.62 39.53 -14.64
C ARG A 291 -29.15 39.96 -13.25
N GLY A 292 -27.84 40.10 -13.11
CA GLY A 292 -27.18 40.63 -11.93
C GLY A 292 -26.22 41.78 -12.25
N PRO A 293 -25.35 42.17 -11.31
CA PRO A 293 -24.34 43.18 -11.55
C PRO A 293 -23.26 42.70 -12.54
N ILE A 294 -22.84 43.59 -13.44
CA ILE A 294 -21.76 43.32 -14.40
C ILE A 294 -20.47 43.03 -13.62
N SER A 295 -19.88 41.86 -13.87
CA SER A 295 -18.69 41.39 -13.17
C SER A 295 -17.80 40.51 -14.07
N SER A 296 -16.58 40.25 -13.61
CA SER A 296 -15.73 39.25 -14.27
C SER A 296 -16.38 37.87 -14.18
N SER A 297 -16.22 37.08 -15.24
CA SER A 297 -16.64 35.69 -15.31
C SER A 297 -15.41 34.79 -15.32
N SER A 298 -15.53 33.61 -14.72
CA SER A 298 -14.48 32.60 -14.74
C SER A 298 -15.08 31.19 -14.64
N GLN A 299 -14.37 30.20 -15.18
CA GLN A 299 -14.77 28.80 -15.24
C GLN A 299 -13.55 27.91 -15.09
N PHE A 300 -13.69 26.83 -14.31
CA PHE A 300 -12.63 25.83 -14.21
C PHE A 300 -12.43 25.10 -15.54
N ASN A 301 -11.20 24.75 -15.88
CA ASN A 301 -10.93 24.01 -17.13
C ASN A 301 -11.34 22.53 -17.05
N SER A 302 -11.49 21.96 -15.85
CA SER A 302 -11.92 20.58 -15.63
C SER A 302 -12.57 20.38 -14.26
N TRP A 303 -13.38 19.31 -14.11
CA TRP A 303 -13.95 18.94 -12.81
C TRP A 303 -12.85 18.51 -11.83
N LYS A 304 -11.80 17.87 -12.34
CA LYS A 304 -10.62 17.49 -11.54
C LYS A 304 -9.94 18.70 -10.92
N MET A 305 -9.74 19.78 -11.67
CA MET A 305 -9.14 21.02 -11.15
C MET A 305 -10.02 21.68 -10.09
N GLN A 306 -11.33 21.77 -10.34
CA GLN A 306 -12.28 22.31 -9.38
C GLN A 306 -12.30 21.51 -8.08
N LEU A 307 -12.35 20.16 -8.18
CA LEU A 307 -12.28 19.27 -7.02
C LEU A 307 -10.97 19.45 -6.24
N HIS A 308 -9.84 19.59 -6.94
CA HIS A 308 -8.53 19.78 -6.32
C HIS A 308 -8.47 21.11 -5.55
N ALA A 309 -8.95 22.19 -6.15
CA ALA A 309 -9.01 23.51 -5.50
C ALA A 309 -9.82 23.47 -4.20
N ILE A 310 -11.04 22.93 -4.25
CA ILE A 310 -11.94 22.87 -3.09
C ILE A 310 -11.36 21.96 -2.00
N ASN A 311 -10.80 20.78 -2.34
CA ASN A 311 -10.14 19.91 -1.37
C ASN A 311 -9.00 20.61 -0.65
N LYS A 312 -8.10 21.25 -1.41
CA LYS A 312 -6.92 21.93 -0.86
C LYS A 312 -7.32 23.10 0.05
N ALA A 313 -8.39 23.81 -0.30
CA ALA A 313 -8.95 24.86 0.54
C ALA A 313 -9.61 24.31 1.82
N LYS A 314 -10.46 23.28 1.70
CA LYS A 314 -11.09 22.62 2.85
C LYS A 314 -10.05 22.06 3.81
N GLY A 315 -8.98 21.44 3.32
CA GLY A 315 -7.90 20.91 4.15
C GLY A 315 -7.17 21.99 4.98
N ARG A 316 -7.13 23.25 4.52
CA ARG A 316 -6.56 24.37 5.29
C ARG A 316 -7.52 24.96 6.32
N MET A 317 -8.82 24.77 6.13
CA MET A 317 -9.87 25.29 6.99
C MET A 317 -10.38 24.25 8.00
N GLN A 318 -10.00 22.98 7.83
CA GLN A 318 -10.31 21.88 8.75
C GLN A 318 -9.27 21.80 9.88
N GLY A 319 -9.72 21.42 11.08
CA GLY A 319 -8.88 21.25 12.27
C GLY A 319 -9.01 22.40 13.29
N ASP A 320 -8.27 22.32 14.39
CA ASP A 320 -8.37 23.24 15.54
C ASP A 320 -7.84 24.66 15.24
N SER A 321 -7.20 24.87 14.09
CA SER A 321 -6.63 26.17 13.69
C SER A 321 -6.80 26.45 12.19
N PRO A 322 -7.98 26.93 11.75
CA PRO A 322 -8.23 27.33 10.37
C PRO A 322 -7.26 28.41 9.92
N SER A 323 -6.65 28.23 8.75
CA SER A 323 -5.61 29.12 8.22
C SER A 323 -6.00 29.72 6.86
N PRO A 324 -6.91 30.72 6.82
CA PRO A 324 -7.27 31.40 5.59
C PRO A 324 -6.09 32.21 5.05
N THR A 325 -6.06 32.40 3.74
CA THR A 325 -5.07 33.27 3.06
C THR A 325 -5.42 34.75 3.21
N GLY A 326 -6.68 35.07 3.50
CA GLY A 326 -7.14 36.43 3.76
C GLY A 326 -8.65 36.49 4.03
N LEU A 327 -9.20 37.71 4.00
CA LEU A 327 -10.64 37.98 4.10
C LEU A 327 -11.12 38.68 2.82
N ASP A 328 -12.35 38.44 2.41
CA ASP A 328 -12.99 39.24 1.36
C ASP A 328 -13.55 40.56 1.93
N ASN A 329 -14.09 41.41 1.04
CA ASN A 329 -14.65 42.72 1.44
C ASN A 329 -15.84 42.61 2.42
N ALA A 330 -16.48 41.43 2.52
CA ALA A 330 -17.57 41.17 3.45
C ALA A 330 -17.09 40.51 4.76
N GLY A 331 -15.78 40.30 4.91
CA GLY A 331 -15.17 39.67 6.08
C GLY A 331 -15.27 38.14 6.08
N ASN A 332 -15.54 37.51 4.94
CA ASN A 332 -15.56 36.05 4.81
C ASN A 332 -14.12 35.50 4.69
N PRO A 333 -13.77 34.40 5.35
CA PRO A 333 -12.50 33.72 5.14
C PRO A 333 -12.30 33.27 3.70
N VAL A 334 -11.11 33.54 3.16
CA VAL A 334 -10.73 33.21 1.79
C VAL A 334 -9.47 32.35 1.80
N VAL A 335 -9.47 31.27 1.02
CA VAL A 335 -8.27 30.51 0.69
C VAL A 335 -7.96 30.67 -0.78
N VAL A 336 -6.75 31.13 -1.09
CA VAL A 336 -6.23 31.18 -2.46
C VAL A 336 -5.26 30.01 -2.65
N VAL A 337 -5.53 29.23 -3.68
CA VAL A 337 -4.76 28.04 -4.05
C VAL A 337 -4.04 28.30 -5.36
N GLU A 338 -2.70 28.19 -5.34
CA GLU A 338 -1.90 28.10 -6.56
C GLU A 338 -2.27 26.81 -7.30
N LEU A 339 -2.76 26.97 -8.54
CA LEU A 339 -3.26 25.92 -9.41
C LEU A 339 -3.09 26.36 -10.88
N PRO A 340 -1.90 26.14 -11.48
CA PRO A 340 -1.64 26.54 -12.86
C PRO A 340 -2.68 25.99 -13.84
N GLY A 341 -3.19 26.86 -14.71
CA GLY A 341 -4.25 26.51 -15.66
C GLY A 341 -5.60 26.16 -15.03
N ALA A 342 -5.89 26.64 -13.80
CA ALA A 342 -7.14 26.37 -13.09
C ALA A 342 -8.38 26.68 -13.93
N GLY A 343 -8.34 27.74 -14.73
CA GLY A 343 -9.48 28.14 -15.53
C GLY A 343 -9.22 29.26 -16.51
N ARG A 344 -10.31 29.75 -17.09
CA ARG A 344 -10.37 30.84 -18.07
C ARG A 344 -11.60 31.72 -17.80
N GLY A 345 -11.71 32.86 -18.45
CA GLY A 345 -12.89 33.70 -18.34
C GLY A 345 -12.81 35.04 -19.05
N TYR A 346 -13.67 35.98 -18.65
CA TYR A 346 -13.77 37.31 -19.25
C TYR A 346 -13.75 38.41 -18.19
N LYS A 347 -13.12 39.55 -18.53
CA LYS A 347 -13.18 40.79 -17.75
C LYS A 347 -14.02 41.84 -18.50
N PRO A 348 -14.97 42.52 -17.83
CA PRO A 348 -15.69 43.63 -18.41
C PRO A 348 -14.73 44.70 -18.92
N ASN A 349 -15.06 45.28 -20.07
CA ASN A 349 -14.29 46.35 -20.68
C ASN A 349 -15.05 47.67 -20.52
N GLY A 350 -14.47 48.61 -19.77
CA GLY A 350 -15.10 49.91 -19.50
C GLY A 350 -15.23 50.82 -20.73
N GLY A 351 -14.43 50.58 -21.78
CA GLY A 351 -14.48 51.36 -23.02
C GLY A 351 -15.45 50.80 -24.07
N ASP A 352 -15.78 49.51 -23.98
CA ASP A 352 -16.75 48.83 -24.85
C ASP A 352 -17.40 47.66 -24.10
N LEU A 353 -18.60 47.91 -23.56
CA LEU A 353 -19.34 46.93 -22.76
C LEU A 353 -19.67 45.65 -23.53
N ASN A 354 -19.72 45.69 -24.86
CA ASN A 354 -20.03 44.52 -25.70
C ASN A 354 -18.80 43.69 -26.06
N ASN A 355 -17.59 44.17 -25.71
CA ASN A 355 -16.33 43.51 -26.03
C ASN A 355 -15.47 43.28 -24.77
N PRO A 356 -15.86 42.31 -23.91
CA PRO A 356 -15.09 41.98 -22.72
C PRO A 356 -13.77 41.29 -23.09
N ARG A 357 -12.73 41.53 -22.29
CA ARG A 357 -11.39 40.97 -22.51
C ARG A 357 -11.33 39.51 -22.07
N TYR A 358 -10.94 38.63 -22.99
CA TYR A 358 -10.70 37.21 -22.69
C TYR A 358 -9.43 37.00 -21.85
N ILE A 359 -9.49 36.04 -20.93
CA ILE A 359 -8.38 35.56 -20.10
C ILE A 359 -8.28 34.06 -20.27
N GLU A 360 -7.23 33.63 -20.95
CA GLU A 360 -7.01 32.22 -21.26
C GLU A 360 -6.51 31.41 -20.06
N ASN A 361 -5.58 31.98 -19.27
CA ASN A 361 -4.91 31.28 -18.19
C ASN A 361 -5.10 32.00 -16.85
N MET A 362 -5.86 31.38 -15.96
CA MET A 362 -5.95 31.73 -14.54
C MET A 362 -5.22 30.65 -13.73
N ASP A 363 -4.13 31.02 -13.06
CA ASP A 363 -3.23 30.08 -12.38
C ASP A 363 -3.52 29.92 -10.88
N ARG A 364 -4.64 30.50 -10.42
CA ARG A 364 -5.09 30.41 -9.03
C ARG A 364 -6.57 30.10 -8.96
N ALA A 365 -6.96 29.51 -7.85
CA ALA A 365 -8.36 29.33 -7.47
C ALA A 365 -8.61 29.98 -6.11
N GLU A 366 -9.67 30.77 -6.01
CA GLU A 366 -10.13 31.39 -4.77
C GLU A 366 -11.36 30.62 -4.26
N ILE A 367 -11.35 30.26 -2.97
CA ILE A 367 -12.46 29.59 -2.29
C ILE A 367 -12.83 30.43 -1.08
N ARG A 368 -14.12 30.74 -0.95
CA ARG A 368 -14.66 31.53 0.16
C ARG A 368 -15.52 30.70 1.08
N PHE A 369 -15.37 30.96 2.37
CA PHE A 369 -16.01 30.23 3.45
C PHE A 369 -16.96 31.13 4.23
N ASP A 370 -18.00 30.54 4.80
CA ASP A 370 -18.95 31.25 5.63
C ASP A 370 -18.26 31.81 6.88
N ARG A 371 -18.46 33.10 7.17
CA ARG A 371 -17.88 33.75 8.35
C ARG A 371 -18.34 33.09 9.67
N ASN A 372 -19.58 32.60 9.72
CA ASN A 372 -20.15 31.95 10.91
C ASN A 372 -19.83 30.45 10.97
N ASN A 373 -19.38 29.87 9.86
CA ASN A 373 -18.93 28.49 9.79
C ASN A 373 -17.71 28.38 8.85
N PRO A 374 -16.48 28.60 9.36
CA PRO A 374 -15.28 28.69 8.54
C PRO A 374 -14.91 27.38 7.84
N THR A 375 -15.59 26.27 8.16
CA THR A 375 -15.41 24.98 7.48
C THR A 375 -16.34 24.80 6.27
N ARG A 376 -17.34 25.67 6.10
CA ARG A 376 -18.35 25.60 5.04
C ARG A 376 -17.99 26.54 3.88
N PRO A 377 -17.45 26.02 2.75
CA PRO A 377 -17.29 26.84 1.56
C PRO A 377 -18.65 27.17 0.95
N PHE A 378 -18.81 28.37 0.39
CA PHE A 378 -20.04 28.77 -0.33
C PHE A 378 -19.80 29.11 -1.80
N THR A 379 -18.55 29.37 -2.19
CA THR A 379 -18.17 29.59 -3.60
C THR A 379 -16.70 29.28 -3.85
N ALA A 380 -16.39 28.77 -5.04
CA ALA A 380 -15.03 28.62 -5.54
C ALA A 380 -14.93 29.07 -7.01
N PHE A 381 -13.84 29.73 -7.37
CA PHE A 381 -13.67 30.21 -8.75
C PHE A 381 -12.20 30.41 -9.13
N PRO A 382 -11.84 30.23 -10.41
CA PRO A 382 -10.52 30.59 -10.90
C PRO A 382 -10.30 32.10 -10.88
N LYS A 383 -9.06 32.54 -10.64
CA LYS A 383 -8.67 33.93 -10.42
C LYS A 383 -7.44 34.36 -11.20
#